data_AF-A0A8D2DT34-F1
#
_entry.id   AF-A0A8D2DT34-F1
#
_cell.length_a   1.000
_cell.length_b   1.000
_cell.length_c   1.000
_cell.angle_alpha   90.00
_cell.angle_beta   90.00
_cell.angle_gamma   90.00
#
_symmetry.space_group_name_H-M   'P 1'
#
loop_
_entity.id
_entity.type
_entity.pdbx_description
1 polymer ?
#
loop_
_entity_poly.entity_id
_entity_poly.type
_entity_poly.pdbx_seq_one_letter_code
_entity_poly.pdbx_strand_id
1 'polypeptide(L)'
;MGPNQGNEEGALMLLEKMRRVPTLSCLNYRKDFAFPQEQMDGEQVQKAQAVSVLHEMTQQVFNLFSTQESFAAWDKTLLDTFLTGLYQQLDDLKACVTQQVGVEEAPLRALRRYFHRLTVYLKGRKHLPCAWEVVRAEIVRSFSSSANLYERLRSKE
;
A
#
# COMPACT_ATOMS: atom_id res chain seq x y z
N MET A 1 -16.62 15.55 -14.56
CA MET A 1 -16.28 14.46 -13.62
C MET A 1 -14.81 14.59 -13.29
N GLY A 2 -14.49 15.24 -12.16
CA GLY A 2 -13.11 15.39 -11.70
C GLY A 2 -12.64 14.12 -10.98
N PRO A 3 -11.34 13.83 -10.93
CA PRO A 3 -10.83 12.68 -10.20
C PRO A 3 -11.12 12.87 -8.71
N ASN A 4 -11.72 11.84 -8.10
CA ASN A 4 -12.12 11.80 -6.70
C ASN A 4 -10.95 12.20 -5.79
N GLN A 5 -11.00 13.42 -5.28
CA GLN A 5 -10.06 14.00 -4.33
C GLN A 5 -10.09 13.30 -2.96
N GLY A 6 -11.03 12.38 -2.73
CA GLY A 6 -11.30 11.76 -1.43
C GLY A 6 -10.75 10.35 -1.18
N ASN A 7 -10.16 9.64 -2.15
CA ASN A 7 -9.87 8.21 -1.97
C ASN A 7 -8.49 7.92 -1.34
N GLU A 8 -7.45 8.69 -1.69
CA GLU A 8 -6.08 8.44 -1.20
C GLU A 8 -5.85 9.00 0.23
N GLU A 9 -6.27 10.24 0.49
CA GLU A 9 -6.33 10.79 1.85
C GLU A 9 -7.31 9.99 2.72
N GLY A 10 -8.40 9.48 2.15
CA GLY A 10 -9.35 8.62 2.84
C GLY A 10 -8.72 7.30 3.32
N ALA A 11 -8.05 6.57 2.43
CA ALA A 11 -7.46 5.27 2.74
C ALA A 11 -6.32 5.37 3.77
N LEU A 12 -5.43 6.36 3.66
CA LEU A 12 -4.37 6.58 4.63
C LEU A 12 -4.88 7.08 5.98
N MET A 13 -5.88 7.95 5.98
CA MET A 13 -6.55 8.35 7.22
C MET A 13 -7.26 7.19 7.90
N LEU A 14 -7.82 6.24 7.15
CA LEU A 14 -8.41 5.03 7.72
C LEU A 14 -7.34 4.14 8.39
N LEU A 15 -6.18 3.96 7.76
CA LEU A 15 -5.05 3.25 8.38
C LEU A 15 -4.57 3.91 9.67
N GLU A 16 -4.57 5.24 9.77
CA GLU A 16 -4.24 5.92 11.03
C GLU A 16 -5.31 5.72 12.11
N LYS A 17 -6.59 5.73 11.73
CA LYS A 17 -7.71 5.45 12.65
C LYS A 17 -7.71 4.01 13.17
N MET A 18 -7.15 3.07 12.41
CA MET A 18 -7.06 1.66 12.79
C MET A 18 -6.01 1.38 13.87
N ARG A 19 -5.14 2.34 14.21
CA ARG A 19 -4.09 2.18 15.24
C ARG A 19 -4.70 1.77 16.59
N ARG A 20 -4.29 0.63 17.13
CA ARG A 20 -4.75 0.09 18.42
C ARG A 20 -3.69 0.17 19.51
N VAL A 21 -2.41 0.05 19.16
CA VAL A 21 -1.30 0.09 20.13
C VAL A 21 -0.38 1.29 19.85
N PRO A 22 0.07 2.03 20.89
CA PRO A 22 1.07 3.07 20.70
C PRO A 22 2.35 2.52 20.06
N THR A 23 2.86 3.18 19.02
CA THR A 23 4.06 2.75 18.29
C THR A 23 5.28 2.58 19.21
N LEU A 24 5.37 3.39 20.27
CA LEU A 24 6.43 3.32 21.28
C LEU A 24 6.41 2.05 22.12
N SER A 25 5.27 1.36 22.23
CA SER A 25 5.19 0.07 22.93
C SER A 25 5.73 -1.09 22.07
N CYS A 26 5.91 -0.86 20.77
CA CYS A 26 6.29 -1.88 19.79
C CYS A 26 7.72 -1.70 19.27
N LEU A 27 8.60 -1.00 20.01
CA LEU A 27 9.99 -0.73 19.60
C LEU A 27 10.77 -2.01 19.27
N ASN A 28 10.61 -3.07 20.07
CA ASN A 28 11.29 -4.36 19.87
C ASN A 28 10.82 -5.12 18.62
N TYR A 29 9.72 -4.68 18.00
CA TYR A 29 9.18 -5.25 16.77
C TYR A 29 9.66 -4.51 15.52
N ARG A 30 10.28 -3.33 15.66
CA ARG A 30 10.74 -2.54 14.51
C ARG A 30 11.64 -3.37 13.61
N LYS A 31 11.42 -3.21 12.32
CA LYS A 31 12.19 -3.85 11.27
C LYS A 31 12.25 -2.87 10.09
N ASP A 32 13.42 -2.76 9.49
CA ASP A 32 13.53 -2.13 8.18
C ASP A 32 13.12 -3.15 7.11
N PHE A 33 12.08 -2.81 6.35
CA PHE A 33 11.56 -3.63 5.27
C PHE A 33 12.18 -3.28 3.91
N ALA A 34 13.06 -2.28 3.86
CA ALA A 34 13.71 -1.79 2.66
C ALA A 34 12.69 -1.52 1.55
N PHE A 35 11.82 -0.54 1.76
CA PHE A 35 10.92 -0.04 0.72
C PHE A 35 11.76 0.45 -0.48
N PRO A 36 11.44 0.05 -1.73
CA PRO A 36 12.26 0.34 -2.90
C PRO A 36 12.10 1.79 -3.38
N GLN A 37 12.50 2.77 -2.55
CA GLN A 37 12.26 4.19 -2.78
C GLN A 37 12.79 4.67 -4.13
N GLU A 38 14.01 4.26 -4.51
CA GLU A 38 14.66 4.69 -5.76
C GLU A 38 13.86 4.29 -7.00
N GLN A 39 13.21 3.13 -6.97
CA GLN A 39 12.38 2.63 -8.07
C GLN A 39 10.96 3.24 -8.07
N MET A 40 10.55 3.83 -6.95
CA MET A 40 9.27 4.52 -6.77
C MET A 40 9.41 6.03 -6.93
N ASP A 41 10.64 6.53 -7.04
CA ASP A 41 10.88 7.95 -7.24
C ASP A 41 10.42 8.36 -8.63
N GLY A 42 9.62 9.43 -8.64
CA GLY A 42 8.79 9.80 -9.77
C GLY A 42 9.62 10.01 -11.02
N GLU A 43 10.82 10.58 -10.92
CA GLU A 43 11.66 11.00 -12.05
C GLU A 43 11.93 9.89 -13.08
N GLN A 44 12.09 8.63 -12.64
CA GLN A 44 12.43 7.49 -13.51
C GLN A 44 11.22 6.77 -14.13
N VAL A 45 9.99 7.07 -13.68
CA VAL A 45 8.79 6.28 -13.99
C VAL A 45 7.90 7.02 -15.00
N GLN A 46 7.63 6.41 -16.17
CA GLN A 46 6.67 6.94 -17.13
C GLN A 46 5.23 6.90 -16.57
N LYS A 47 4.31 7.72 -17.08
CA LYS A 47 2.94 7.80 -16.55
C LYS A 47 2.19 6.46 -16.55
N ALA A 48 2.33 5.68 -17.62
CA ALA A 48 1.74 4.33 -17.71
C ALA A 48 2.37 3.33 -16.71
N GLN A 49 3.66 3.47 -16.44
CA GLN A 49 4.37 2.69 -15.43
C GLN A 49 3.89 3.08 -14.03
N ALA A 50 3.64 4.37 -13.77
CA ALA A 50 3.09 4.85 -12.51
C ALA A 50 1.72 4.23 -12.21
N VAL A 51 0.83 4.11 -13.21
CA VAL A 51 -0.46 3.40 -13.05
C VAL A 51 -0.25 1.94 -12.64
N SER A 52 0.65 1.23 -13.34
CA SER A 52 0.94 -0.18 -13.06
C SER A 52 1.55 -0.39 -11.68
N VAL A 53 2.47 0.49 -11.27
CA VAL A 53 3.11 0.49 -9.96
C VAL A 53 2.09 0.74 -8.84
N LEU A 54 1.24 1.76 -9.00
CA LEU A 54 0.19 2.08 -8.04
C LEU A 54 -0.87 0.96 -7.95
N HIS A 55 -1.22 0.35 -9.09
CA HIS A 55 -2.13 -0.80 -9.11
C HIS A 55 -1.52 -1.99 -8.35
N GLU A 56 -0.27 -2.36 -8.62
CA GLU A 56 0.41 -3.44 -7.91
C GLU A 56 0.53 -3.14 -6.41
N MET A 57 0.93 -1.93 -6.03
CA MET A 57 1.03 -1.52 -4.62
C MET A 57 -0.33 -1.61 -3.91
N THR A 58 -1.39 -1.08 -4.52
CA THR A 58 -2.77 -1.15 -3.98
C THR A 58 -3.23 -2.60 -3.85
N GLN A 59 -2.94 -3.45 -4.84
CA GLN A 59 -3.33 -4.87 -4.84
C GLN A 59 -2.63 -5.64 -3.72
N GLN A 60 -1.33 -5.40 -3.52
CA GLN A 60 -0.57 -6.05 -2.46
C GLN A 60 -1.07 -5.66 -1.07
N VAL A 61 -1.46 -4.40 -0.87
CA VAL A 61 -2.05 -3.93 0.39
C VAL A 61 -3.41 -4.57 0.60
N PHE A 62 -4.28 -4.59 -0.42
CA PHE A 62 -5.57 -5.26 -0.35
C PHE A 62 -5.39 -6.73 0.09
N ASN A 63 -4.50 -7.46 -0.58
CA ASN A 63 -4.22 -8.87 -0.29
C ASN A 63 -3.70 -9.10 1.14
N LEU A 64 -2.86 -8.18 1.64
CA LEU A 64 -2.30 -8.25 2.98
C LEU A 64 -3.39 -8.08 4.06
N PHE A 65 -4.30 -7.14 3.84
CA PHE A 65 -5.35 -6.79 4.79
C PHE A 65 -6.62 -7.63 4.65
N SER A 66 -6.81 -8.36 3.54
CA SER A 66 -7.96 -9.26 3.31
C SER A 66 -7.76 -10.67 3.90
N THR A 67 -6.92 -10.82 4.92
CA THR A 67 -6.60 -12.10 5.58
C THR A 67 -7.37 -12.27 6.88
N GLN A 68 -7.61 -13.52 7.29
CA GLN A 68 -8.31 -13.79 8.56
C GLN A 68 -7.57 -13.19 9.76
N GLU A 69 -6.24 -13.20 9.74
CA GLU A 69 -5.38 -12.64 10.77
C GLU A 69 -5.49 -11.11 10.83
N SER A 70 -5.67 -10.45 9.68
CA SER A 70 -5.95 -9.01 9.63
C SER A 70 -7.34 -8.70 10.21
N PHE A 71 -8.37 -9.47 9.85
CA PHE A 71 -9.71 -9.33 10.44
C PHE A 71 -9.74 -9.55 11.95
N ALA A 72 -8.87 -10.42 12.48
CA ALA A 72 -8.71 -10.60 13.92
C ALA A 72 -7.93 -9.44 14.58
N ALA A 73 -7.01 -8.80 13.86
CA ALA A 73 -6.14 -7.76 14.38
C ALA A 73 -6.83 -6.38 14.48
N TRP A 74 -7.75 -6.07 13.58
CA TRP A 74 -8.30 -4.71 13.41
C TRP A 74 -9.79 -4.59 13.76
N ASP A 75 -10.27 -3.35 13.88
CA ASP A 75 -11.71 -3.08 13.94
C ASP A 75 -12.36 -3.46 12.61
N LYS A 76 -13.42 -4.27 12.67
CA LYS A 76 -14.04 -4.85 11.48
C LYS A 76 -14.64 -3.78 10.55
N THR A 77 -15.28 -2.76 11.12
CA THR A 77 -15.94 -1.70 10.34
C THR A 77 -14.92 -0.83 9.63
N LEU A 78 -13.84 -0.45 10.34
CA LEU A 78 -12.75 0.32 9.74
C LEU A 78 -12.02 -0.48 8.67
N LEU A 79 -11.73 -1.76 8.92
CA LEU A 79 -11.08 -2.65 7.95
C LEU A 79 -11.94 -2.86 6.69
N ASP A 80 -13.24 -3.09 6.86
CA ASP A 80 -14.17 -3.27 5.73
C ASP A 80 -14.27 -2.01 4.85
N THR A 81 -14.36 -0.84 5.50
CA THR A 81 -14.33 0.45 4.81
C THR A 81 -13.02 0.65 4.05
N PHE A 82 -11.89 0.31 4.69
CA PHE A 82 -10.57 0.41 4.08
C PHE A 82 -10.42 -0.51 2.86
N LEU A 83 -10.81 -1.78 2.97
CA LEU A 83 -10.78 -2.74 1.87
C LEU A 83 -11.68 -2.33 0.72
N THR A 84 -12.86 -1.78 1.02
CA THR A 84 -13.79 -1.23 0.01
C THR A 84 -13.16 -0.06 -0.74
N GLY A 85 -12.50 0.87 -0.04
CA GLY A 85 -11.80 2.00 -0.66
C GLY A 85 -10.66 1.56 -1.58
N LEU A 86 -9.85 0.59 -1.13
CA LEU A 86 -8.78 0.00 -1.95
C LEU A 86 -9.32 -0.71 -3.18
N TYR A 87 -10.43 -1.44 -3.05
CA TYR A 87 -11.07 -2.13 -4.17
C TYR A 87 -11.55 -1.13 -5.23
N GLN A 88 -12.19 -0.04 -4.81
CA GLN A 88 -12.58 1.03 -5.74
C GLN A 88 -11.36 1.65 -6.42
N GLN A 89 -10.27 1.90 -5.67
CA GLN A 89 -9.04 2.43 -6.24
C GLN A 89 -8.41 1.47 -7.27
N LEU A 90 -8.47 0.15 -7.04
CA LEU A 90 -8.02 -0.85 -8.01
C LEU A 90 -8.83 -0.79 -9.31
N ASP A 91 -10.14 -0.65 -9.23
CA ASP A 91 -11.00 -0.55 -10.41
C ASP A 91 -10.76 0.75 -11.19
N ASP A 92 -10.58 1.88 -10.49
CA ASP A 92 -10.22 3.15 -11.10
C ASP A 92 -8.86 3.06 -11.83
N LEU A 93 -7.85 2.44 -11.19
CA LEU A 93 -6.52 2.26 -11.78
C LEU A 93 -6.54 1.31 -12.98
N LYS A 94 -7.31 0.21 -12.94
CA LYS A 94 -7.49 -0.69 -14.09
C LYS A 94 -8.07 0.02 -15.30
N ALA A 95 -9.03 0.93 -15.09
CA ALA A 95 -9.60 1.72 -16.18
C ALA A 95 -8.56 2.66 -16.85
N CYS A 96 -7.51 3.04 -16.12
CA CYS A 96 -6.39 3.81 -16.67
C CYS A 96 -5.33 2.96 -17.40
N VAL A 97 -5.32 1.64 -17.22
CA VAL A 97 -4.36 0.76 -17.89
C VAL A 97 -4.74 0.62 -19.36
N THR A 98 -4.06 1.37 -20.22
CA THR A 98 -3.97 1.04 -21.65
C THR A 98 -3.09 -0.20 -21.79
N GLN A 99 -3.56 -1.23 -22.50
CA GLN A 99 -2.88 -2.52 -22.69
C GLN A 99 -1.37 -2.34 -22.96
N GLN A 100 -0.56 -2.48 -21.92
CA GLN A 100 0.88 -2.68 -22.05
C GLN A 100 1.15 -4.14 -21.70
N VAL A 101 1.25 -4.93 -22.76
CA VAL A 101 1.66 -6.33 -22.69
C VAL A 101 3.18 -6.35 -22.54
N GLY A 102 3.64 -6.90 -21.42
CA GLY A 102 4.84 -7.73 -21.41
C GLY A 102 6.17 -7.00 -21.28
N VAL A 103 6.52 -6.58 -20.08
CA VAL A 103 7.75 -6.96 -19.36
C VAL A 103 7.44 -6.76 -17.88
N GLU A 104 7.80 -7.71 -17.00
CA GLU A 104 7.76 -7.45 -15.56
C GLU A 104 8.84 -6.43 -15.23
N GLU A 105 8.44 -5.16 -15.21
CA GLU A 105 9.36 -4.05 -14.98
C GLU A 105 10.03 -4.20 -13.60
N ALA A 106 11.29 -3.79 -13.50
CA ALA A 106 12.05 -3.85 -12.25
C ALA A 106 11.33 -3.26 -11.02
N PRO A 107 10.54 -2.16 -11.13
CA PRO A 107 9.72 -1.62 -10.04
C PRO A 107 8.69 -2.62 -9.48
N LEU A 108 7.96 -3.33 -10.35
CA LEU A 108 6.93 -4.29 -9.92
C LEU A 108 7.53 -5.47 -9.14
N ARG A 109 8.67 -5.99 -9.62
CA ARG A 109 9.41 -7.05 -8.91
C ARG A 109 9.92 -6.57 -7.55
N ALA A 110 10.39 -5.33 -7.47
CA ALA A 110 10.87 -4.75 -6.23
C ALA A 110 9.72 -4.63 -5.21
N LEU A 111 8.55 -4.15 -5.63
CA LEU A 111 7.35 -4.08 -4.80
C LEU A 111 6.91 -5.46 -4.30
N ARG A 112 6.80 -6.46 -5.18
CA ARG A 112 6.43 -7.84 -4.79
C ARG A 112 7.37 -8.40 -3.72
N ARG A 113 8.68 -8.22 -3.89
CA ARG A 113 9.67 -8.63 -2.88
C ARG A 113 9.51 -7.88 -1.56
N TYR A 114 9.22 -6.58 -1.61
CA TYR A 114 8.96 -5.77 -0.43
C TYR A 114 7.73 -6.27 0.35
N PHE A 115 6.59 -6.46 -0.32
CA PHE A 115 5.38 -6.99 0.33
C PHE A 115 5.54 -8.43 0.82
N HIS A 116 6.31 -9.25 0.10
CA HIS A 116 6.68 -10.58 0.58
C HIS A 116 7.43 -10.51 1.93
N ARG A 117 8.35 -9.56 2.11
CA ARG A 117 9.04 -9.36 3.40
C ARG A 117 8.08 -8.98 4.54
N LEU A 118 7.05 -8.17 4.26
CA LEU A 118 6.01 -7.83 5.24
C LEU A 118 5.23 -9.08 5.67
N THR A 119 4.79 -9.89 4.70
CA THR A 119 4.04 -11.12 4.96
C THR A 119 4.87 -12.13 5.75
N VAL A 120 6.14 -12.34 5.37
CA VAL A 120 7.06 -13.23 6.09
C VAL A 120 7.29 -12.74 7.52
N TYR A 121 7.45 -11.43 7.71
CA TYR A 121 7.60 -10.84 9.03
C TYR A 121 6.38 -11.06 9.93
N LEU A 122 5.16 -10.84 9.42
CA LEU A 122 3.93 -11.08 10.19
C LEU A 122 3.82 -12.54 10.62
N LYS A 123 4.08 -13.48 9.70
CA LYS A 123 4.12 -14.92 10.01
C LYS A 123 5.15 -15.24 11.08
N GLY A 124 6.38 -14.73 10.94
CA GLY A 124 7.46 -14.92 11.91
C GLY A 124 7.17 -14.32 13.28
N ARG A 125 6.35 -13.27 13.34
CA ARG A 125 5.86 -12.64 14.58
C ARG A 125 4.49 -13.19 15.03
N LYS A 126 4.00 -14.27 14.42
CA LYS A 126 2.73 -14.93 14.75
C LYS A 126 1.53 -13.97 14.78
N HIS A 127 1.55 -12.96 13.91
CA HIS A 127 0.48 -11.97 13.81
C HIS A 127 0.16 -11.25 15.14
N LEU A 128 1.16 -11.10 16.01
CA LEU A 128 0.99 -10.37 17.28
C LEU A 128 0.62 -8.90 17.03
N PRO A 129 -0.13 -8.24 17.96
CA PRO A 129 -0.60 -6.86 17.77
C PRO A 129 0.51 -5.87 17.39
N CYS A 130 1.67 -5.95 18.06
CA CYS A 130 2.80 -5.09 17.73
C CYS A 130 3.41 -5.34 16.35
N ALA A 131 3.30 -6.56 15.81
CA ALA A 131 3.74 -6.84 14.46
C ALA A 131 2.83 -6.17 13.43
N TRP A 132 1.52 -6.23 13.67
CA TRP A 132 0.52 -5.55 12.86
C TRP A 132 0.65 -4.02 12.91
N GLU A 133 0.93 -3.43 14.07
CA GLU A 133 1.19 -1.98 14.15
C GLU A 133 2.44 -1.55 13.37
N VAL A 134 3.51 -2.35 13.44
CA VAL A 134 4.73 -2.08 12.66
C VAL A 134 4.43 -2.13 11.16
N VAL A 135 3.67 -3.13 10.70
CA VAL A 135 3.27 -3.22 9.29
C VAL A 135 2.33 -2.09 8.89
N ARG A 136 1.33 -1.74 9.70
CA ARG A 136 0.42 -0.61 9.45
C ARG A 136 1.18 0.69 9.25
N ALA A 137 2.11 1.01 10.17
CA ALA A 137 2.95 2.20 10.07
C ALA A 137 3.86 2.18 8.84
N GLU A 138 4.39 1.01 8.49
CA GLU A 138 5.22 0.84 7.30
C GLU A 138 4.41 1.05 6.00
N ILE A 139 3.16 0.57 5.96
CA ILE A 139 2.26 0.81 4.83
C ILE A 139 1.99 2.31 4.68
N VAL A 140 1.60 2.99 5.76
CA VAL A 140 1.39 4.45 5.74
C VAL A 140 2.62 5.17 5.20
N ARG A 141 3.81 4.83 5.71
CA ARG A 141 5.09 5.38 5.22
C ARG A 141 5.28 5.15 3.73
N SER A 142 5.10 3.91 3.25
CA SER A 142 5.32 3.56 1.85
C SER A 142 4.41 4.33 0.88
N PHE A 143 3.13 4.53 1.24
CA PHE A 143 2.20 5.33 0.44
C PHE A 143 2.58 6.81 0.45
N SER A 144 2.91 7.38 1.61
CA SER A 144 3.39 8.77 1.69
C SER A 144 4.65 8.98 0.84
N SER A 145 5.57 8.02 0.85
CA SER A 145 6.78 8.09 0.03
C SER A 145 6.54 7.87 -1.48
N SER A 146 5.35 7.40 -1.85
CA SER A 146 4.92 7.20 -3.25
C SER A 146 4.02 8.34 -3.76
N ALA A 147 3.80 9.40 -2.97
CA ALA A 147 2.93 10.52 -3.34
C ALA A 147 3.29 11.15 -4.71
N ASN A 148 4.57 11.17 -5.07
CA ASN A 148 5.04 11.69 -6.36
C ASN A 148 4.46 10.90 -7.55
N LEU A 149 4.17 9.60 -7.40
CA LEU A 149 3.53 8.80 -8.45
C LEU A 149 2.09 9.27 -8.69
N TYR A 150 1.35 9.61 -7.63
CA TYR A 150 -0.01 10.13 -7.72
C TYR A 150 -0.05 11.53 -8.33
N GLU A 151 0.90 12.40 -7.98
CA GLU A 151 1.04 13.72 -8.61
C GLU A 151 1.35 13.59 -10.11
N ARG A 152 2.15 12.60 -10.51
CA ARG A 152 2.45 12.32 -11.92
C ARG A 152 1.25 11.80 -12.71
N LEU A 153 0.28 11.16 -12.06
CA LEU A 153 -1.01 10.85 -12.68
C LEU A 153 -1.84 12.12 -12.91
N ARG A 154 -1.78 13.08 -11.98
CA ARG A 154 -2.52 14.36 -12.04
C ARG A 154 -1.95 15.35 -13.03
N SER A 155 -0.63 15.36 -13.25
CA SER A 155 -0.04 16.22 -14.29
C SER A 155 -0.63 15.86 -15.65
N LYS A 156 -1.40 16.80 -16.21
CA LYS A 156 -1.75 16.80 -17.64
C LYS A 156 -0.46 17.09 -18.41
N GLU A 157 -0.25 16.36 -19.49
CA GLU A 157 0.73 16.76 -20.51
C GLU A 157 0.42 18.17 -21.02
#